data_AF-A0A3M7KYI0-F1
#
_entry.id   AF-A0A3M7KYI0-F1
#
_cell.length_a   1.000
_cell.length_b   1.000
_cell.length_c   1.000
_cell.angle_alpha   90.00
_cell.angle_beta   90.00
_cell.angle_gamma   90.00
#
_symmetry.space_group_name_H-M   'P 1'
#
loop_
_entity.id
_entity.type
_entity.pdbx_description
1 polymer ?
#
loop_
_entity_poly.entity_id
_entity_poly.type
_entity_poly.pdbx_seq_one_letter_code
_entity_poly.pdbx_strand_id
1 'polypeptide(L)'
;MSDGIRMYTNFIASIDTRLRNPKWVIEHLTRSKLKGDGTRSSSQFTEDAGVGGGFNRDYWARFERFVQDTTKSFDDVWVVTGPLYIPRPGPSGWVLEHPMLGQPPQMVAVPTHFFKVVLAEQGDASTAVAAFVMPNSAIPAEYPLSAFSVPLTSLEEVSGLTFFPSLLDDARRMGLDAAALSTMAVPSKLAIVRSCGNLHVTASWSSGLCANIVARNTLNETSTSWAALLSVSGITITSGPTGIGAPEMIDSETWAILPIDGTQQKIQAKNTITINFCGVTDAPEEVVASLETVFGHGPNFTTQDAANKLSSGYCPFLPVVSPPPPPHDVPAPAPESDFE
;
A
#
# COMPACT_ATOMS: atom_id res chain seq x y z
N MET A 1 12.44 -37.87 5.00
CA MET A 1 11.04 -37.99 5.46
C MET A 1 10.48 -36.59 5.54
N SER A 2 9.36 -36.35 4.89
CA SER A 2 8.70 -35.05 4.75
C SER A 2 8.01 -34.67 6.06
N ASP A 3 8.78 -34.13 7.00
CA ASP A 3 8.25 -33.70 8.30
C ASP A 3 7.09 -32.72 8.12
N GLY A 4 5.96 -33.07 8.73
CA GLY A 4 4.77 -32.23 8.78
C GLY A 4 3.77 -32.38 7.63
N ILE A 5 3.98 -33.26 6.64
CA ILE A 5 2.97 -33.54 5.61
C ILE A 5 1.86 -34.44 6.16
N ARG A 6 0.60 -34.03 5.94
CA ARG A 6 -0.62 -34.76 6.30
C ARG A 6 -1.50 -34.92 5.07
N MET A 7 -1.93 -36.15 4.79
CA MET A 7 -2.80 -36.47 3.68
C MET A 7 -4.22 -36.74 4.20
N TYR A 8 -5.19 -36.10 3.57
CA TYR A 8 -6.61 -36.29 3.82
C TYR A 8 -7.30 -36.67 2.50
N THR A 9 -8.57 -37.06 2.56
CA THR A 9 -9.32 -37.51 1.38
C THR A 9 -9.34 -36.48 0.25
N ASN A 10 -9.47 -35.19 0.59
CA ASN A 10 -9.68 -34.13 -0.41
C ASN A 10 -8.52 -33.12 -0.49
N PHE A 11 -7.57 -33.17 0.44
CA PHE A 11 -6.48 -32.21 0.51
C PHE A 11 -5.23 -32.80 1.16
N ILE A 12 -4.09 -32.17 0.88
CA ILE A 12 -2.81 -32.46 1.51
C ILE A 12 -2.33 -31.18 2.18
N ALA A 13 -1.78 -31.25 3.38
CA ALA A 13 -1.28 -30.09 4.11
C ALA A 13 0.14 -30.32 4.62
N SER A 14 0.96 -29.28 4.64
CA SER A 14 2.20 -29.25 5.42
C SER A 14 2.01 -28.32 6.62
N ILE A 15 2.40 -28.76 7.81
CA ILE A 15 2.17 -28.02 9.07
C ILE A 15 3.44 -27.37 9.60
N ASP A 16 3.35 -26.10 10.00
CA ASP A 16 4.34 -25.43 10.85
C ASP A 16 3.91 -25.56 12.31
N THR A 17 4.61 -26.40 13.06
CA THR A 17 4.31 -26.67 14.47
C THR A 17 4.68 -25.51 15.39
N ARG A 18 5.57 -24.60 14.98
CA ARG A 18 5.97 -23.41 15.76
C ARG A 18 4.88 -22.36 15.70
N LEU A 19 4.31 -22.14 14.51
CA LEU A 19 3.23 -21.17 14.30
C LEU A 19 1.84 -21.76 14.58
N ARG A 20 1.76 -23.09 14.73
CA ARG A 20 0.52 -23.88 14.85
C ARG A 20 -0.45 -23.64 13.69
N ASN A 21 0.10 -23.42 12.51
CA ASN A 21 -0.63 -23.16 11.27
C ASN A 21 -0.11 -24.09 10.15
N PRO A 22 -0.90 -24.35 9.10
CA PRO A 22 -0.36 -24.94 7.89
C PRO A 22 0.68 -23.99 7.26
N LYS A 23 1.79 -24.53 6.73
CA LYS A 23 2.64 -23.83 5.77
C LYS A 23 1.89 -23.64 4.45
N TRP A 24 1.21 -24.70 4.03
CA TRP A 24 0.35 -24.72 2.87
C TRP A 24 -0.65 -25.88 2.97
N VAL A 25 -1.76 -25.73 2.26
CA VAL A 25 -2.77 -26.76 1.99
C VAL A 25 -2.98 -26.79 0.49
N ILE A 26 -2.93 -27.96 -0.13
CA ILE A 26 -3.24 -28.16 -1.54
C ILE A 26 -4.49 -29.03 -1.69
N GLU A 27 -5.38 -28.58 -2.56
CA GLU A 27 -6.63 -29.25 -2.90
C GLU A 27 -6.68 -29.51 -4.40
N HIS A 28 -7.25 -30.63 -4.81
CA HIS A 28 -7.52 -30.94 -6.22
C HIS A 28 -9.02 -30.98 -6.45
N LEU A 29 -9.50 -30.06 -7.26
CA LEU A 29 -10.90 -29.85 -7.57
C LEU A 29 -11.16 -30.25 -9.01
N THR A 30 -12.29 -30.92 -9.21
CA THR A 30 -12.82 -31.31 -10.50
C THR A 30 -14.32 -31.04 -10.50
N ARG A 31 -14.94 -30.98 -11.68
CA ARG A 31 -16.39 -30.79 -11.79
C ARG A 31 -17.19 -31.88 -11.05
N SER A 32 -16.66 -33.10 -10.93
CA SER A 32 -17.30 -34.19 -10.18
C SER A 32 -17.19 -34.00 -8.67
N LYS A 33 -16.03 -33.53 -8.17
CA LYS A 33 -15.80 -33.28 -6.73
C LYS A 33 -16.64 -32.13 -6.17
N LEU A 34 -17.10 -31.21 -7.01
CA LEU A 34 -17.98 -30.11 -6.63
C LEU A 34 -19.47 -30.49 -6.58
N LYS A 35 -19.85 -31.72 -7.00
CA LYS A 35 -21.22 -32.21 -6.95
C LYS A 35 -21.42 -33.09 -5.72
N GLY A 36 -22.47 -32.85 -4.95
CA GLY A 36 -22.89 -33.69 -3.82
C GLY A 36 -23.73 -32.93 -2.79
N ASP A 37 -24.20 -33.65 -1.77
CA ASP A 37 -25.09 -33.12 -0.72
C ASP A 37 -24.34 -32.46 0.43
N GLY A 38 -23.01 -32.31 0.29
CA GLY A 38 -22.13 -31.67 1.27
C GLY A 38 -22.51 -30.21 1.48
N THR A 39 -23.18 -29.91 2.59
CA THR A 39 -23.59 -28.56 2.97
C THR A 39 -22.77 -28.10 4.17
N ARG A 40 -22.34 -26.83 4.19
CA ARG A 40 -21.55 -26.26 5.31
C ARG A 40 -22.25 -26.42 6.68
N SER A 41 -23.58 -26.57 6.68
CA SER A 41 -24.41 -26.85 7.85
C SER A 41 -24.13 -28.20 8.53
N SER A 42 -23.55 -29.18 7.84
CA SER A 42 -23.21 -30.49 8.43
C SER A 42 -21.78 -30.57 8.96
N SER A 43 -20.96 -29.53 8.77
CA SER A 43 -19.61 -29.44 9.32
C SER A 43 -19.64 -28.79 10.71
N GLN A 44 -19.05 -29.43 11.72
CA GLN A 44 -18.77 -28.78 13.01
C GLN A 44 -17.67 -27.73 12.81
N PHE A 45 -18.09 -26.50 12.52
CA PHE A 45 -17.22 -25.34 12.45
C PHE A 45 -17.51 -24.45 13.65
N THR A 46 -16.53 -24.30 14.53
CA THR A 46 -16.59 -23.34 15.65
C THR A 46 -15.71 -22.17 15.25
N GLU A 47 -16.33 -21.05 14.87
CA GLU A 47 -15.60 -19.80 14.67
C GLU A 47 -14.97 -19.38 16.01
N ASP A 48 -13.69 -19.04 15.99
CA ASP A 48 -13.04 -18.46 17.16
C ASP A 48 -13.57 -17.03 17.32
N ALA A 49 -14.29 -16.78 18.41
CA ALA A 49 -14.86 -15.48 18.74
C ALA A 49 -13.81 -14.37 18.90
N GLY A 50 -12.51 -14.72 19.02
CA GLY A 50 -11.39 -13.79 19.02
C GLY A 50 -10.97 -13.30 17.63
N VAL A 51 -11.46 -13.92 16.55
CA VAL A 51 -11.34 -13.40 15.19
C VAL A 51 -12.41 -12.33 15.03
N GLY A 52 -12.08 -11.08 15.37
CA GLY A 52 -13.04 -9.95 15.38
C GLY A 52 -13.85 -9.81 14.08
N GLY A 53 -14.94 -9.03 14.14
CA GLY A 53 -15.95 -8.85 13.08
C GLY A 53 -15.49 -8.15 11.79
N GLY A 54 -14.35 -8.58 11.25
CA GLY A 54 -13.71 -8.12 10.02
C GLY A 54 -13.00 -9.24 9.25
N PHE A 55 -13.23 -10.53 9.59
CA PHE A 55 -12.78 -11.63 8.74
C PHE A 55 -13.56 -11.63 7.43
N ASN A 56 -12.83 -11.77 6.33
CA ASN A 56 -13.26 -11.35 5.01
C ASN A 56 -14.18 -12.36 4.31
N ARG A 57 -15.29 -12.70 4.96
CA ARG A 57 -16.24 -13.74 4.54
C ARG A 57 -16.71 -13.56 3.10
N ASP A 58 -17.02 -12.33 2.71
CA ASP A 58 -17.56 -12.00 1.39
C ASP A 58 -16.51 -12.12 0.28
N TYR A 59 -15.25 -11.78 0.59
CA TYR A 59 -14.17 -11.89 -0.38
C TYR A 59 -13.67 -13.32 -0.53
N TRP A 60 -13.66 -14.10 0.56
CA TRP A 60 -13.39 -15.53 0.47
C TRP A 60 -14.46 -16.25 -0.35
N ALA A 61 -15.74 -15.92 -0.17
CA ALA A 61 -16.82 -16.45 -1.01
C ALA A 61 -16.66 -16.05 -2.50
N ARG A 62 -16.12 -14.85 -2.78
CA ARG A 62 -15.78 -14.44 -4.15
C ARG A 62 -14.65 -15.30 -4.73
N PHE A 63 -13.59 -15.56 -3.96
CA PHE A 63 -12.51 -16.44 -4.39
C PHE A 63 -13.01 -17.87 -4.63
N GLU A 64 -13.84 -18.40 -3.73
CA GLU A 64 -14.47 -19.71 -3.88
C GLU A 64 -15.28 -19.79 -5.19
N ARG A 65 -16.07 -18.75 -5.51
CA ARG A 65 -16.79 -18.68 -6.77
C ARG A 65 -15.85 -18.64 -7.98
N PHE A 66 -14.75 -17.88 -7.93
CA PHE A 66 -13.75 -17.86 -9.00
C PHE A 66 -13.16 -19.25 -9.27
N VAL A 67 -12.79 -19.98 -8.21
CA VAL A 67 -12.28 -21.35 -8.34
C VAL A 67 -13.35 -22.29 -8.90
N GLN A 68 -14.59 -22.20 -8.41
CA GLN A 68 -15.71 -22.98 -8.94
C GLN A 68 -15.96 -22.69 -10.42
N ASP A 69 -15.92 -21.43 -10.83
CA ASP A 69 -16.08 -21.04 -12.24
C ASP A 69 -14.92 -21.56 -13.09
N THR A 70 -13.72 -21.63 -12.55
CA THR A 70 -12.55 -22.20 -13.24
C THR A 70 -12.76 -23.69 -13.55
N THR A 71 -13.34 -24.48 -12.64
CA THR A 71 -13.68 -25.90 -12.91
C THR A 71 -14.78 -26.11 -13.96
N LYS A 72 -15.44 -25.04 -14.42
CA LYS A 72 -16.37 -25.12 -15.57
C LYS A 72 -15.60 -25.11 -16.89
N SER A 73 -14.41 -24.52 -16.92
CA SER A 73 -13.61 -24.32 -18.14
C SER A 73 -12.34 -25.18 -18.19
N PHE A 74 -12.01 -25.85 -17.09
CA PHE A 74 -10.83 -26.71 -16.92
C PHE A 74 -11.25 -28.03 -16.25
N ASP A 75 -10.62 -29.13 -16.65
CA ASP A 75 -10.94 -30.46 -16.11
C ASP A 75 -10.37 -30.64 -14.71
N ASP A 76 -9.15 -30.16 -14.52
CA ASP A 76 -8.39 -30.27 -13.29
C ASP A 76 -7.98 -28.89 -12.77
N VAL A 77 -8.30 -28.61 -11.50
CA VAL A 77 -7.95 -27.36 -10.83
C VAL A 77 -7.30 -27.67 -9.49
N TRP A 78 -6.03 -27.29 -9.32
CA TRP A 78 -5.33 -27.37 -8.05
C TRP A 78 -5.28 -26.01 -7.38
N VAL A 79 -5.57 -25.98 -6.08
CA VAL A 79 -5.52 -24.75 -5.29
C VAL A 79 -4.57 -24.98 -4.12
N VAL A 80 -3.48 -24.21 -4.08
CA VAL A 80 -2.59 -24.15 -2.91
C VAL A 80 -2.95 -22.91 -2.10
N THR A 81 -3.19 -23.05 -0.81
CA THR A 81 -3.52 -21.95 0.11
C THR A 81 -2.58 -21.98 1.30
N GLY A 82 -2.14 -20.82 1.79
CA GLY A 82 -1.36 -20.76 3.02
C GLY A 82 -1.29 -19.37 3.63
N PRO A 83 -0.84 -19.26 4.89
CA PRO A 83 -0.61 -17.98 5.56
C PRO A 83 0.70 -17.34 5.10
N LEU A 84 0.77 -16.01 5.20
CA LEU A 84 1.99 -15.23 5.08
C LEU A 84 2.18 -14.29 6.27
N TYR A 85 3.44 -14.06 6.61
CA TYR A 85 3.91 -13.19 7.66
C TYR A 85 4.83 -12.16 7.04
N ILE A 86 4.24 -11.11 6.46
CA ILE A 86 4.95 -10.11 5.65
C ILE A 86 5.40 -8.97 6.56
N PRO A 87 6.70 -8.62 6.59
CA PRO A 87 7.19 -7.50 7.38
C PRO A 87 6.72 -6.17 6.80
N ARG A 88 6.57 -5.19 7.68
CA ARG A 88 6.21 -3.81 7.34
C ARG A 88 7.36 -2.86 7.70
N PRO A 89 7.53 -1.73 7.00
CA PRO A 89 8.55 -0.76 7.36
C PRO A 89 8.24 -0.16 8.74
N GLY A 90 9.26 -0.06 9.58
CA GLY A 90 9.24 0.60 10.88
C GLY A 90 10.36 1.65 11.00
N PRO A 91 10.42 2.39 12.11
CA PRO A 91 11.34 3.52 12.27
C PRO A 91 12.83 3.19 12.12
N SER A 92 13.23 1.95 12.42
CA SER A 92 14.63 1.50 12.42
C SER A 92 14.89 0.35 11.43
N GLY A 93 13.94 0.05 10.54
CA GLY A 93 14.04 -1.06 9.58
C GLY A 93 12.73 -1.84 9.45
N TRP A 94 12.80 -3.00 8.80
CA TRP A 94 11.65 -3.88 8.61
C TRP A 94 11.26 -4.58 9.90
N VAL A 95 9.97 -4.54 10.25
CA VAL A 95 9.41 -5.14 11.46
C VAL A 95 8.36 -6.16 11.03
N LEU A 96 8.47 -7.39 11.54
CA LEU A 96 7.41 -8.38 11.44
C LEU A 96 6.62 -8.39 12.75
N GLU A 97 5.37 -7.95 12.68
CA GLU A 97 4.46 -7.87 13.83
C GLU A 97 3.18 -8.62 13.48
N HIS A 98 2.75 -9.54 14.35
CA HIS A 98 1.50 -10.25 14.20
C HIS A 98 0.90 -10.66 15.56
N PRO A 99 -0.44 -10.69 15.71
CA PRO A 99 -1.07 -11.18 16.93
C PRO A 99 -0.84 -12.68 17.15
N MET A 100 -1.05 -13.10 18.40
CA MET A 100 -1.17 -14.51 18.79
C MET A 100 -2.52 -14.71 19.47
N LEU A 101 -3.24 -15.79 19.14
CA LEU A 101 -4.50 -16.19 19.78
C LEU A 101 -4.25 -17.28 20.82
N GLY A 102 -5.08 -17.31 21.87
CA GLY A 102 -4.99 -18.26 22.98
C GLY A 102 -4.18 -17.73 24.17
N GLN A 103 -3.81 -18.62 25.09
CA GLN A 103 -3.01 -18.29 26.28
C GLN A 103 -1.69 -19.08 26.26
N PRO A 104 -0.58 -18.51 26.72
CA PRO A 104 0.67 -19.25 26.88
C PRO A 104 0.47 -20.54 27.71
N PRO A 105 1.05 -21.69 27.32
CA PRO A 105 1.93 -21.91 26.15
C PRO A 105 1.18 -22.31 24.85
N GLN A 106 -0.15 -22.33 24.87
CA GLN A 106 -1.02 -22.78 23.77
C GLN A 106 -1.42 -21.61 22.86
N MET A 107 -0.43 -20.91 22.31
CA MET A 107 -0.67 -19.78 21.42
C MET A 107 -0.58 -20.17 19.94
N VAL A 108 -1.45 -19.60 19.12
CA VAL A 108 -1.49 -19.76 17.66
C VAL A 108 -1.18 -18.43 17.00
N ALA A 109 -0.29 -18.42 15.99
CA ALA A 109 0.04 -17.19 15.28
C ALA A 109 -1.11 -16.74 14.36
N VAL A 110 -1.41 -15.45 14.33
CA VAL A 110 -2.39 -14.88 13.39
C VAL A 110 -1.63 -14.42 12.14
N PRO A 111 -1.94 -14.95 10.94
CA PRO A 111 -1.29 -14.51 9.70
C PRO A 111 -1.55 -13.03 9.40
N THR A 112 -0.59 -12.37 8.78
CA THR A 112 -0.79 -11.00 8.26
C THR A 112 -1.56 -11.00 6.94
N HIS A 113 -1.33 -12.02 6.12
CA HIS A 113 -1.91 -12.20 4.79
C HIS A 113 -2.17 -13.69 4.56
N PHE A 114 -2.92 -14.00 3.52
CA PHE A 114 -3.05 -15.33 2.97
C PHE A 114 -2.70 -15.30 1.49
N PHE A 115 -2.07 -16.37 1.02
CA PHE A 115 -1.88 -16.58 -0.40
C PHE A 115 -2.81 -17.67 -0.92
N LYS A 116 -3.13 -17.57 -2.21
CA LYS A 116 -3.70 -18.68 -2.99
C LYS A 116 -3.00 -18.78 -4.34
N VAL A 117 -2.61 -19.98 -4.74
CA VAL A 117 -2.12 -20.30 -6.08
C VAL A 117 -3.09 -21.26 -6.73
N VAL A 118 -3.62 -20.89 -7.89
CA VAL A 118 -4.56 -21.71 -8.66
C VAL A 118 -3.85 -22.16 -9.92
N LEU A 119 -3.72 -23.47 -10.10
CA LEU A 119 -3.28 -24.12 -11.34
C LEU A 119 -4.51 -24.77 -11.97
N ALA A 120 -4.77 -24.52 -13.24
CA ALA A 120 -5.87 -25.11 -13.98
C ALA A 120 -5.36 -25.75 -15.26
N GLU A 121 -5.73 -27.00 -15.51
CA GLU A 121 -5.34 -27.77 -16.70
C GLU A 121 -6.56 -28.27 -17.46
N GLN A 122 -6.49 -28.17 -18.79
CA GLN A 122 -7.46 -28.72 -19.72
C GLN A 122 -6.73 -29.69 -20.66
N GLY A 123 -6.63 -30.95 -20.23
CA GLY A 123 -5.81 -31.96 -20.89
C GLY A 123 -4.35 -31.51 -21.08
N ASP A 124 -3.69 -32.03 -22.12
CA ASP A 124 -2.31 -31.67 -22.45
C ASP A 124 -2.17 -30.30 -23.14
N ALA A 125 -3.29 -29.60 -23.39
CA ALA A 125 -3.35 -28.49 -24.35
C ALA A 125 -3.30 -27.10 -23.71
N SER A 126 -3.80 -26.91 -22.48
CA SER A 126 -3.72 -25.61 -21.82
C SER A 126 -3.56 -25.74 -20.30
N THR A 127 -2.54 -25.05 -19.80
CA THR A 127 -2.26 -24.88 -18.38
C THR A 127 -2.32 -23.39 -18.07
N ALA A 128 -3.08 -22.99 -17.06
CA ALA A 128 -3.14 -21.63 -16.54
C ALA A 128 -2.75 -21.61 -15.07
N VAL A 129 -2.01 -20.58 -14.65
CA VAL A 129 -1.65 -20.39 -13.24
C VAL A 129 -1.92 -18.94 -12.85
N ALA A 130 -2.43 -18.74 -11.64
CA ALA A 130 -2.54 -17.42 -11.03
C ALA A 130 -2.20 -17.50 -9.54
N ALA A 131 -1.41 -16.54 -9.07
CA ALA A 131 -1.04 -16.40 -7.66
C ALA A 131 -1.66 -15.12 -7.09
N PHE A 132 -2.19 -15.20 -5.87
CA PHE A 132 -2.87 -14.11 -5.19
C PHE A 132 -2.37 -13.96 -3.75
N VAL A 133 -2.25 -12.73 -3.26
CA VAL A 133 -1.96 -12.39 -1.86
C VAL A 133 -2.99 -11.41 -1.34
N MET A 134 -3.69 -11.78 -0.27
CA MET A 134 -4.77 -10.99 0.34
C MET A 134 -4.46 -10.69 1.80
N PRO A 135 -4.69 -9.47 2.30
CA PRO A 135 -4.50 -9.15 3.70
C PRO A 135 -5.49 -9.92 4.57
N ASN A 136 -5.07 -10.30 5.78
CA ASN A 136 -5.94 -10.84 6.81
C ASN A 136 -6.69 -9.71 7.53
N SER A 137 -7.46 -8.96 6.76
CA SER A 137 -8.30 -7.85 7.21
C SER A 137 -9.52 -7.74 6.29
N ALA A 138 -10.47 -6.86 6.63
CA ALA A 138 -11.57 -6.56 5.73
C ALA A 138 -11.05 -6.04 4.38
N ILE A 139 -11.57 -6.57 3.28
CA ILE A 139 -11.29 -6.07 1.92
C ILE A 139 -12.59 -5.48 1.38
N PRO A 140 -12.59 -4.21 0.96
CA PRO A 140 -13.78 -3.60 0.38
C PRO A 140 -14.23 -4.31 -0.90
N ALA A 141 -15.54 -4.42 -1.11
CA ALA A 141 -16.13 -5.25 -2.16
C ALA A 141 -15.84 -4.73 -3.59
N GLU A 142 -15.48 -3.46 -3.72
CA GLU A 142 -15.09 -2.80 -4.96
C GLU A 142 -13.75 -3.28 -5.52
N TYR A 143 -12.86 -3.83 -4.70
CA TYR A 143 -11.59 -4.35 -5.19
C TYR A 143 -11.81 -5.65 -5.98
N PRO A 144 -11.43 -5.71 -7.28
CA PRO A 144 -11.52 -6.95 -8.04
C PRO A 144 -10.45 -7.95 -7.58
N LEU A 145 -10.69 -9.25 -7.77
CA LEU A 145 -9.74 -10.30 -7.34
C LEU A 145 -8.35 -10.14 -8.01
N SER A 146 -8.33 -9.63 -9.24
CA SER A 146 -7.11 -9.29 -9.97
C SER A 146 -6.23 -8.28 -9.25
N ALA A 147 -6.79 -7.43 -8.37
CA ALA A 147 -6.01 -6.47 -7.58
C ALA A 147 -5.10 -7.13 -6.54
N PHE A 148 -5.35 -8.41 -6.24
CA PHE A 148 -4.55 -9.22 -5.34
C PHE A 148 -3.63 -10.19 -6.07
N SER A 149 -3.61 -10.15 -7.41
CA SER A 149 -2.68 -10.95 -8.21
C SER A 149 -1.24 -10.57 -7.88
N VAL A 150 -0.32 -11.53 -7.89
CA VAL A 150 1.12 -11.29 -7.70
C VAL A 150 1.93 -12.16 -8.66
N PRO A 151 3.18 -11.82 -8.98
CA PRO A 151 4.06 -12.72 -9.70
C PRO A 151 4.28 -13.97 -8.84
N LEU A 152 4.30 -15.14 -9.47
CA LEU A 152 4.52 -16.40 -8.78
C LEU A 152 5.87 -16.38 -8.08
N THR A 153 6.90 -15.87 -8.76
CA THR A 153 8.26 -15.78 -8.20
C THR A 153 8.31 -14.93 -6.93
N SER A 154 7.63 -13.77 -6.92
CA SER A 154 7.57 -12.92 -5.72
C SER A 154 6.86 -13.61 -4.55
N LEU A 155 5.81 -14.39 -4.82
CA LEU A 155 5.15 -15.18 -3.79
C LEU A 155 6.07 -16.28 -3.25
N GLU A 156 6.82 -16.96 -4.11
CA GLU A 156 7.79 -17.99 -3.71
C GLU A 156 8.90 -17.39 -2.83
N GLU A 157 9.43 -16.22 -3.18
CA GLU A 157 10.42 -15.49 -2.37
C GLU A 157 9.91 -15.16 -0.97
N VAL A 158 8.67 -14.66 -0.86
CA VAL A 158 8.08 -14.24 0.42
C VAL A 158 7.62 -15.43 1.26
N SER A 159 7.13 -16.50 0.62
CA SER A 159 6.64 -17.69 1.32
C SER A 159 7.74 -18.69 1.67
N GLY A 160 8.88 -18.65 0.98
CA GLY A 160 9.91 -19.68 1.04
C GLY A 160 9.46 -21.03 0.48
N LEU A 161 8.43 -21.03 -0.37
CA LEU A 161 7.87 -22.22 -1.02
C LEU A 161 8.20 -22.22 -2.51
N THR A 162 8.14 -23.40 -3.14
CA THR A 162 8.16 -23.53 -4.60
C THR A 162 6.89 -24.23 -5.04
N PHE A 163 6.11 -23.60 -5.91
CA PHE A 163 4.82 -24.11 -6.36
C PHE A 163 4.96 -24.85 -7.69
N PHE A 164 4.38 -26.05 -7.76
CA PHE A 164 4.31 -26.87 -8.96
C PHE A 164 5.66 -27.03 -9.72
N PRO A 165 6.78 -27.34 -9.05
CA PRO A 165 8.11 -27.36 -9.66
C PRO A 165 8.27 -28.35 -10.81
N SER A 166 7.45 -29.41 -10.85
CA SER A 166 7.47 -30.41 -11.93
C SER A 166 6.59 -30.06 -13.13
N LEU A 167 5.73 -29.03 -13.02
CA LEU A 167 4.75 -28.64 -14.05
C LEU A 167 5.07 -27.29 -14.69
N LEU A 168 5.82 -26.45 -13.99
CA LEU A 168 6.17 -25.09 -14.41
C LEU A 168 7.68 -24.97 -14.62
N ASP A 169 8.09 -24.97 -15.89
CA ASP A 169 9.44 -24.59 -16.30
C ASP A 169 9.69 -23.08 -16.18
N ASP A 170 10.94 -22.66 -16.32
CA ASP A 170 11.35 -21.26 -16.18
C ASP A 170 10.65 -20.35 -17.19
N ALA A 171 10.44 -20.81 -18.43
CA ALA A 171 9.79 -20.02 -19.47
C ALA A 171 8.31 -19.75 -19.13
N ARG A 172 7.59 -20.77 -18.65
CA ARG A 172 6.21 -20.63 -18.16
C ARG A 172 6.16 -19.71 -16.95
N ARG A 173 7.08 -19.87 -15.98
CA ARG A 173 7.18 -19.00 -14.79
C ARG A 173 7.35 -17.54 -15.19
N MET A 174 8.28 -17.24 -16.10
CA MET A 174 8.48 -15.87 -16.61
C MET A 174 7.24 -15.32 -17.33
N GLY A 175 6.56 -16.15 -18.13
CA GLY A 175 5.32 -15.75 -18.80
C GLY A 175 4.18 -15.44 -17.83
N LEU A 176 4.05 -16.26 -16.78
CA LEU A 176 3.09 -16.06 -15.70
C LEU A 176 3.38 -14.79 -14.90
N ASP A 177 4.65 -14.53 -14.58
CA ASP A 177 5.05 -13.30 -13.90
C ASP A 177 4.78 -12.06 -14.76
N ALA A 178 5.06 -12.11 -16.07
CA ALA A 178 4.73 -11.01 -16.97
C ALA A 178 3.21 -10.78 -17.07
N ALA A 179 2.42 -11.85 -17.15
CA ALA A 179 0.96 -11.78 -17.13
C ALA A 179 0.44 -11.20 -15.81
N ALA A 180 1.00 -11.65 -14.68
CA ALA A 180 0.69 -11.11 -13.36
C ALA A 180 1.05 -9.63 -13.28
N LEU A 181 2.24 -9.21 -13.68
CA LEU A 181 2.66 -7.80 -13.68
C LEU A 181 1.76 -6.92 -14.56
N SER A 182 1.34 -7.42 -15.74
CA SER A 182 0.39 -6.70 -16.59
C SER A 182 -1.03 -6.63 -16.03
N THR A 183 -1.41 -7.54 -15.14
CA THR A 183 -2.73 -7.60 -14.48
C THR A 183 -2.73 -6.87 -13.13
N MET A 184 -1.62 -6.93 -12.41
CA MET A 184 -1.24 -6.14 -11.22
C MET A 184 -1.04 -4.68 -11.54
N ALA A 185 -0.81 -4.35 -12.81
CA ALA A 185 -1.27 -3.09 -13.35
C ALA A 185 -2.81 -3.06 -13.32
N VAL A 186 -3.36 -3.11 -12.09
CA VAL A 186 -4.69 -2.62 -11.76
C VAL A 186 -4.79 -1.23 -12.39
N PRO A 187 -5.95 -0.80 -12.91
CA PRO A 187 -6.19 0.57 -13.38
C PRO A 187 -6.15 1.58 -12.22
N SER A 188 -5.00 1.69 -11.59
CA SER A 188 -4.63 2.52 -10.45
C SER A 188 -3.11 2.64 -10.47
N LYS A 189 -2.56 3.38 -11.44
CA LYS A 189 -1.18 3.87 -11.31
C LYS A 189 -1.20 4.85 -10.13
N LEU A 190 -0.93 4.35 -8.94
CA LEU A 190 -0.85 5.19 -7.75
C LEU A 190 0.55 5.82 -7.74
N ALA A 191 0.62 7.14 -7.92
CA ALA A 191 1.79 7.90 -7.48
C ALA A 191 1.43 8.62 -6.18
N ILE A 192 1.86 8.03 -5.07
CA ILE A 192 1.94 8.76 -3.82
C ILE A 192 3.16 9.66 -3.93
N VAL A 193 2.95 10.97 -4.08
CA VAL A 193 4.04 11.95 -4.06
C VAL A 193 3.97 12.71 -2.75
N ARG A 194 4.71 12.21 -1.75
CA ARG A 194 5.00 13.01 -0.56
C ARG A 194 6.00 14.09 -0.92
N SER A 195 5.50 15.31 -1.15
CA SER A 195 6.33 16.51 -1.20
C SER A 195 6.58 17.00 0.23
N CYS A 196 7.54 16.38 0.93
CA CYS A 196 8.11 16.97 2.13
C CYS A 196 9.05 18.11 1.68
N GLY A 197 8.52 19.32 1.54
CA GLY A 197 9.25 20.47 1.00
C GLY A 197 9.47 21.55 2.06
N ASN A 198 10.69 22.08 2.12
CA ASN A 198 11.06 23.21 2.99
C ASN A 198 10.33 24.49 2.55
N LEU A 199 9.77 25.19 3.55
CA LEU A 199 9.07 26.47 3.44
C LEU A 199 9.90 27.48 2.63
N HIS A 200 9.45 27.84 1.43
CA HIS A 200 10.05 28.96 0.70
C HIS A 200 9.36 30.24 1.18
N VAL A 201 9.94 30.89 2.19
CA VAL A 201 9.45 32.18 2.69
C VAL A 201 9.61 33.22 1.58
N THR A 202 8.51 33.70 1.01
CA THR A 202 8.55 34.63 -0.12
C THR A 202 8.62 36.09 0.31
N ALA A 203 8.25 36.39 1.55
CA ALA A 203 8.44 37.68 2.21
C ALA A 203 8.28 37.55 3.73
N SER A 204 9.07 38.32 4.49
CA SER A 204 8.88 38.56 5.92
C SER A 204 8.67 40.05 6.18
N TRP A 205 7.77 40.40 7.09
CA TRP A 205 7.59 41.76 7.60
C TRP A 205 7.32 41.72 9.12
N SER A 206 7.35 42.89 9.76
CA SER A 206 7.43 43.07 11.22
C SER A 206 6.35 42.41 12.09
N SER A 207 5.37 41.71 11.51
CA SER A 207 4.30 41.03 12.25
C SER A 207 3.63 39.87 11.48
N GLY A 208 4.26 39.29 10.46
CA GLY A 208 3.65 38.16 9.73
C GLY A 208 4.47 37.63 8.56
N LEU A 209 4.06 36.47 8.04
CA LEU A 209 4.67 35.80 6.89
C LEU A 209 3.61 35.25 5.94
N CYS A 210 3.95 35.22 4.66
CA CYS A 210 3.23 34.48 3.64
C CYS A 210 4.17 33.44 3.03
N ALA A 211 3.64 32.24 2.80
CA ALA A 211 4.40 31.16 2.21
C ALA A 211 3.55 30.43 1.17
N ASN A 212 4.25 29.81 0.22
CA ASN A 212 3.67 28.83 -0.68
C ASN A 212 4.37 27.48 -0.51
N ILE A 213 3.59 26.42 -0.64
CA ILE A 213 4.08 25.05 -0.67
C ILE A 213 3.52 24.35 -1.91
N VAL A 214 4.37 23.57 -2.56
CA VAL A 214 4.06 22.97 -3.85
C VAL A 214 4.25 21.46 -3.82
N ALA A 215 3.32 20.74 -4.45
CA ALA A 215 3.47 19.32 -4.74
C ALA A 215 3.42 19.10 -6.25
N ARG A 216 4.41 18.39 -6.78
CA ARG A 216 4.52 18.10 -8.22
C ARG A 216 3.97 16.71 -8.52
N ASN A 217 3.13 16.57 -9.53
CA ASN A 217 2.86 15.27 -10.12
C ASN A 217 4.15 14.77 -10.80
N THR A 218 4.87 13.85 -10.17
CA THR A 218 6.16 13.35 -10.68
C THR A 218 6.02 12.35 -11.82
N LEU A 219 4.82 11.82 -12.05
CA LEU A 219 4.59 10.91 -13.18
C LEU A 219 4.49 11.68 -14.49
N ASN A 220 4.86 10.99 -15.56
CA ASN A 220 4.77 11.50 -16.93
C ASN A 220 3.38 11.27 -17.54
N GLU A 221 2.33 11.40 -16.74
CA GLU A 221 0.93 11.22 -17.12
C GLU A 221 0.00 12.12 -16.27
N THR A 222 -1.17 12.44 -16.81
CA THR A 222 -2.17 13.26 -16.14
C THR A 222 -2.92 12.44 -15.09
N SER A 223 -2.99 12.94 -13.87
CA SER A 223 -3.80 12.36 -12.80
C SER A 223 -5.30 12.47 -13.11
N THR A 224 -6.07 11.51 -12.62
CA THR A 224 -7.53 11.49 -12.71
C THR A 224 -8.21 12.06 -11.47
N SER A 225 -7.51 12.07 -10.34
CA SER A 225 -7.94 12.68 -9.09
C SER A 225 -6.74 13.01 -8.22
N TRP A 226 -6.94 13.84 -7.19
CA TRP A 226 -5.94 14.10 -6.16
C TRP A 226 -6.60 14.55 -4.86
N ALA A 227 -5.86 14.44 -3.77
CA ALA A 227 -6.18 15.03 -2.47
C ALA A 227 -4.87 15.46 -1.79
N ALA A 228 -4.93 16.46 -0.92
CA ALA A 228 -3.80 16.89 -0.14
C ALA A 228 -4.13 17.14 1.34
N LEU A 229 -3.12 16.98 2.18
CA LEU A 229 -3.14 17.33 3.59
C LEU A 229 -2.06 18.39 3.83
N LEU A 230 -2.46 19.59 4.21
CA LEU A 230 -1.57 20.66 4.64
C LEU A 230 -1.52 20.66 6.17
N SER A 231 -0.32 20.60 6.74
CA SER A 231 -0.10 20.88 8.16
C SER A 231 0.84 22.06 8.33
N VAL A 232 0.48 23.02 9.18
CA VAL A 232 1.27 24.21 9.47
C VAL A 232 1.29 24.45 10.98
N SER A 233 2.48 24.47 11.57
CA SER A 233 2.70 24.73 13.00
C SER A 233 3.59 25.96 13.22
N GLY A 234 3.51 26.56 14.42
CA GLY A 234 4.33 27.72 14.78
C GLY A 234 3.85 29.06 14.19
N ILE A 235 2.67 29.08 13.57
CA ILE A 235 2.04 30.27 13.00
C ILE A 235 0.53 30.26 13.25
N THR A 236 -0.05 31.42 13.52
CA THR A 236 -1.51 31.60 13.46
C THR A 236 -1.89 32.05 12.05
N ILE A 237 -2.54 31.17 11.28
CA ILE A 237 -3.00 31.50 9.92
C ILE A 237 -4.07 32.59 10.00
N THR A 238 -3.84 33.70 9.30
CA THR A 238 -4.79 34.82 9.18
C THR A 238 -5.52 34.83 7.84
N SER A 239 -4.94 34.22 6.80
CA SER A 239 -5.60 34.04 5.51
C SER A 239 -5.09 32.80 4.76
N GLY A 240 -5.98 32.15 4.02
CA GLY A 240 -5.75 30.85 3.41
C GLY A 240 -6.08 29.67 4.34
N PRO A 241 -5.75 28.43 3.96
CA PRO A 241 -5.03 28.05 2.73
C PRO A 241 -5.81 28.39 1.45
N THR A 242 -5.14 28.82 0.40
CA THR A 242 -5.76 29.14 -0.91
C THR A 242 -4.94 28.56 -2.06
N GLY A 243 -5.58 28.24 -3.19
CA GLY A 243 -4.90 27.64 -4.33
C GLY A 243 -5.87 26.87 -5.22
N ILE A 244 -5.38 25.76 -5.78
CA ILE A 244 -6.25 24.77 -6.43
C ILE A 244 -6.87 23.87 -5.36
N GLY A 245 -8.17 23.63 -5.43
CA GLY A 245 -8.95 22.91 -4.42
C GLY A 245 -9.59 23.80 -3.35
N ALA A 246 -10.55 23.23 -2.63
CA ALA A 246 -11.19 23.82 -1.45
C ALA A 246 -10.53 23.27 -0.18
N PRO A 247 -10.08 24.15 0.73
CA PRO A 247 -9.61 23.73 2.04
C PRO A 247 -10.78 23.42 2.98
N GLU A 248 -10.65 22.36 3.76
CA GLU A 248 -11.50 22.01 4.88
C GLU A 248 -10.61 21.87 6.13
N MET A 249 -10.87 22.69 7.14
CA MET A 249 -10.09 22.66 8.39
C MET A 249 -10.44 21.40 9.18
N ILE A 250 -9.43 20.59 9.48
CA ILE A 250 -9.59 19.40 10.32
C ILE A 250 -9.37 19.79 11.79
N ASP A 251 -8.33 20.57 12.06
CA ASP A 251 -7.98 21.13 13.35
C ASP A 251 -7.25 22.48 13.17
N SER A 252 -6.73 23.06 14.25
CA SER A 252 -6.09 24.39 14.24
C SER A 252 -4.80 24.46 13.40
N GLU A 253 -4.18 23.33 13.07
CA GLU A 253 -2.91 23.24 12.35
C GLU A 253 -3.01 22.44 11.06
N THR A 254 -4.16 21.83 10.75
CA THR A 254 -4.30 20.88 9.64
C THR A 254 -5.53 21.15 8.78
N TRP A 255 -5.32 21.10 7.45
CA TRP A 255 -6.36 21.27 6.44
C TRP A 255 -6.32 20.14 5.41
N ALA A 256 -7.48 19.51 5.16
CA ALA A 256 -7.70 18.71 3.96
C ALA A 256 -7.95 19.64 2.77
N ILE A 257 -7.39 19.32 1.60
CA ILE A 257 -7.58 20.12 0.39
C ILE A 257 -8.00 19.19 -0.73
N LEU A 258 -9.21 19.41 -1.24
CA LEU A 258 -9.84 18.58 -2.26
C LEU A 258 -10.22 19.41 -3.51
N PRO A 259 -10.22 18.83 -4.72
CA PRO A 259 -10.71 19.50 -5.93
C PRO A 259 -12.13 20.07 -5.75
N ILE A 260 -12.36 21.31 -6.19
CA ILE A 260 -13.69 21.96 -6.11
C ILE A 260 -14.68 21.31 -7.09
N ASP A 261 -14.19 20.98 -8.28
CA ASP A 261 -15.00 20.45 -9.38
C ASP A 261 -14.18 19.51 -10.28
N GLY A 262 -14.83 18.94 -11.29
CA GLY A 262 -14.21 18.04 -12.26
C GLY A 262 -13.09 18.66 -13.10
N THR A 263 -13.00 19.99 -13.20
CA THR A 263 -11.89 20.67 -13.89
C THR A 263 -10.62 20.64 -13.06
N GLN A 264 -10.75 20.75 -11.73
CA GLN A 264 -9.62 20.72 -10.79
C GLN A 264 -9.19 19.30 -10.41
N GLN A 265 -9.98 18.27 -10.71
CA GLN A 265 -9.64 16.88 -10.39
C GLN A 265 -8.39 16.37 -11.13
N LYS A 266 -8.06 16.94 -12.30
CA LYS A 266 -6.98 16.45 -13.15
C LYS A 266 -5.75 17.36 -13.07
N ILE A 267 -4.64 16.84 -12.57
CA ILE A 267 -3.33 17.51 -12.61
C ILE A 267 -2.50 16.89 -13.71
N GLN A 268 -2.16 17.70 -14.72
CA GLN A 268 -1.36 17.26 -15.87
C GLN A 268 -0.02 16.67 -15.44
N ALA A 269 0.56 15.83 -16.32
CA ALA A 269 1.90 15.29 -16.15
C ALA A 269 2.91 16.41 -15.81
N LYS A 270 3.74 16.21 -14.78
CA LYS A 270 4.80 17.14 -14.35
C LYS A 270 4.35 18.52 -13.86
N ASN A 271 3.05 18.81 -13.80
CA ASN A 271 2.52 20.04 -13.22
C ASN A 271 2.47 19.99 -11.69
N THR A 272 2.29 21.15 -11.07
CA THR A 272 2.27 21.33 -9.61
C THR A 272 0.91 21.78 -9.13
N ILE A 273 0.52 21.34 -7.94
CA ILE A 273 -0.43 22.06 -7.11
C ILE A 273 0.33 23.02 -6.21
N THR A 274 -0.24 24.20 -5.98
CA THR A 274 0.36 25.25 -5.14
C THR A 274 -0.67 25.68 -4.12
N ILE A 275 -0.28 25.66 -2.84
CA ILE A 275 -1.09 26.13 -1.73
C ILE A 275 -0.38 27.33 -1.10
N ASN A 276 -1.13 28.41 -0.90
CA ASN A 276 -0.65 29.64 -0.30
C ASN A 276 -1.35 29.88 1.02
N PHE A 277 -0.60 30.31 2.02
CA PHE A 277 -1.15 30.73 3.31
C PHE A 277 -0.35 31.90 3.87
N CYS A 278 -1.01 32.74 4.65
CA CYS A 278 -0.38 33.82 5.40
C CYS A 278 -0.82 33.78 6.85
N GLY A 279 0.06 34.21 7.74
CA GLY A 279 -0.25 34.27 9.16
C GLY A 279 0.72 35.13 9.93
N VAL A 280 0.55 35.10 11.25
CA VAL A 280 1.33 35.86 12.21
C VAL A 280 2.04 34.92 13.17
N THR A 281 3.28 35.28 13.53
CA THR A 281 4.12 34.54 14.49
C THR A 281 5.15 35.49 15.07
N ASP A 282 5.50 35.26 16.33
CA ASP A 282 6.59 35.97 17.02
C ASP A 282 7.94 35.25 16.86
N ALA A 283 7.93 34.01 16.33
CA ALA A 283 9.10 33.16 16.12
C ALA A 283 9.08 32.54 14.71
N PRO A 284 9.32 33.35 13.65
CA PRO A 284 9.23 32.89 12.25
C PRO A 284 10.17 31.73 11.90
N GLU A 285 11.26 31.56 12.64
CA GLU A 285 12.20 30.43 12.54
C GLU A 285 11.65 29.09 13.03
N GLU A 286 10.56 29.10 13.82
CA GLU A 286 9.91 27.88 14.34
C GLU A 286 8.75 27.41 13.45
N VAL A 287 8.48 28.11 12.35
CA VAL A 287 7.34 27.82 11.46
C VAL A 287 7.67 26.61 10.60
N VAL A 288 6.84 25.58 10.71
CA VAL A 288 6.96 24.34 9.93
C VAL A 288 5.70 24.15 9.11
N ALA A 289 5.85 23.86 7.82
CA ALA A 289 4.74 23.50 6.94
C ALA A 289 5.05 22.22 6.17
N SER A 290 4.05 21.35 6.03
CA SER A 290 4.14 20.13 5.22
C SER A 290 2.92 20.00 4.32
N LEU A 291 3.13 19.46 3.11
CA LEU A 291 2.06 19.17 2.16
C LEU A 291 2.21 17.73 1.68
N GLU A 292 1.36 16.84 2.20
CA GLU A 292 1.23 15.49 1.66
C GLU A 292 0.19 15.50 0.54
N THR A 293 0.56 15.03 -0.66
CA THR A 293 -0.36 14.97 -1.81
C THR A 293 -0.39 13.57 -2.40
N VAL A 294 -1.59 13.10 -2.69
CA VAL A 294 -1.80 11.85 -3.42
C VAL A 294 -2.31 12.20 -4.80
N PHE A 295 -1.59 11.79 -5.85
CA PHE A 295 -2.05 11.89 -7.24
C PHE A 295 -2.56 10.51 -7.69
N GLY A 296 -3.88 10.40 -7.85
CA GLY A 296 -4.55 9.22 -8.37
C GLY A 296 -4.49 9.16 -9.88
N HIS A 297 -4.17 8.00 -10.46
CA HIS A 297 -4.25 7.79 -11.90
C HIS A 297 -5.07 6.55 -12.21
N GLY A 298 -6.05 6.70 -13.10
CA GLY A 298 -6.92 5.62 -13.55
C GLY A 298 -8.40 6.01 -13.47
N PRO A 299 -9.25 5.38 -14.31
CA PRO A 299 -10.65 5.79 -14.48
C PRO A 299 -11.53 5.62 -13.23
N ASN A 300 -11.10 4.77 -12.28
CA ASN A 300 -11.88 4.43 -11.08
C ASN A 300 -11.28 5.00 -9.78
N PHE A 301 -10.15 5.72 -9.85
CA PHE A 301 -9.52 6.27 -8.66
C PHE A 301 -10.13 7.63 -8.34
N THR A 302 -10.90 7.71 -7.26
CA THR A 302 -11.64 8.92 -6.89
C THR A 302 -10.84 9.84 -5.96
N THR A 303 -11.29 11.08 -5.82
CA THR A 303 -10.78 12.01 -4.81
C THR A 303 -10.90 11.45 -3.39
N GLN A 304 -11.96 10.68 -3.09
CA GLN A 304 -12.13 10.05 -1.77
C GLN A 304 -11.08 8.95 -1.55
N ASP A 305 -10.75 8.18 -2.59
CA ASP A 305 -9.69 7.18 -2.51
C ASP A 305 -8.33 7.83 -2.27
N ALA A 306 -8.07 8.98 -2.93
CA ALA A 306 -6.89 9.78 -2.68
C ALA A 306 -6.84 10.27 -1.21
N ALA A 307 -7.95 10.79 -0.69
CA ALA A 307 -8.05 11.29 0.67
C ALA A 307 -7.84 10.19 1.72
N ASN A 308 -8.40 9.00 1.50
CA ASN A 308 -8.24 7.85 2.40
C ASN A 308 -6.80 7.30 2.46
N LYS A 309 -5.94 7.70 1.52
CA LYS A 309 -4.51 7.35 1.50
C LYS A 309 -3.63 8.39 2.19
N LEU A 310 -4.17 9.55 2.55
CA LEU A 310 -3.49 10.51 3.39
C LEU A 310 -3.38 9.90 4.80
N SER A 311 -2.16 9.72 5.28
CA SER A 311 -1.92 9.49 6.71
C SER A 311 -1.47 10.81 7.31
N SER A 312 -1.75 11.10 8.58
CA SER A 312 -1.04 12.16 9.32
C SER A 312 0.43 11.73 9.50
N GLY A 313 1.19 11.78 8.41
CA GLY A 313 2.55 11.29 8.32
C GLY A 313 3.53 12.36 8.75
N TYR A 314 4.24 12.11 9.84
CA TYR A 314 5.35 12.90 10.35
C TYR A 314 6.35 13.26 9.22
N CYS A 315 6.66 14.55 9.03
CA CYS A 315 7.81 14.95 8.23
C CYS A 315 9.09 14.60 9.02
N PRO A 316 10.01 13.77 8.51
CA PRO A 316 11.32 13.65 9.12
C PRO A 316 11.99 15.01 9.01
N PHE A 317 12.24 15.66 10.15
CA PHE A 317 13.05 16.87 10.26
C PHE A 317 14.31 16.72 9.40
N LEU A 318 14.43 17.51 8.33
CA LEU A 318 15.74 17.89 7.84
C LEU A 318 16.12 19.11 8.69
N PRO A 319 17.17 19.03 9.52
CA PRO A 319 17.60 20.20 10.28
C PRO A 319 17.87 21.33 9.27
N VAL A 320 17.29 22.50 9.54
CA VAL A 320 17.63 23.73 8.82
C VAL A 320 19.12 23.97 9.08
N VAL A 321 19.96 23.59 8.12
CA VAL A 321 21.36 23.97 8.16
C VAL A 321 21.37 25.45 7.86
N SER A 322 21.47 26.28 8.90
CA SER A 322 21.78 27.69 8.74
C SER A 322 23.00 27.80 7.83
N PRO A 323 23.00 28.66 6.80
CA PRO A 323 24.21 28.89 6.03
C PRO A 323 25.34 29.27 7.01
N PRO A 324 26.57 28.77 6.81
CA PRO A 324 27.67 29.11 7.68
C PRO A 324 27.77 30.64 7.80
N PRO A 325 28.04 31.18 9.00
CA PRO A 325 28.22 32.61 9.15
C PRO A 325 29.25 33.10 8.14
N PRO A 326 29.06 34.30 7.54
CA PRO A 326 30.05 34.86 6.64
C PRO A 326 31.42 34.84 7.34
N PRO A 327 32.50 34.47 6.64
CA PRO A 327 33.82 34.40 7.25
C PRO A 327 34.11 35.72 7.95
N HIS A 328 34.40 35.63 9.25
CA HIS A 328 34.80 36.76 10.07
C HIS A 328 35.87 37.57 9.35
N ASP A 329 35.63 38.88 9.29
CA ASP A 329 36.58 39.97 9.07
C ASP A 329 37.89 39.53 8.40
N VAL A 330 37.90 39.53 7.06
CA VAL A 330 39.15 39.79 6.35
C VAL A 330 39.51 41.23 6.72
N PRO A 331 40.62 41.47 7.45
CA PRO A 331 41.03 42.83 7.77
C PRO A 331 41.22 43.59 6.46
N ALA A 332 40.66 44.79 6.37
CA ALA A 332 40.91 45.67 5.24
C ALA A 332 42.43 45.77 5.00
N PRO A 333 42.90 45.66 3.75
CA PRO A 333 44.33 45.82 3.47
C PRO A 333 44.79 47.19 3.99
N ALA A 334 45.92 47.18 4.69
CA ALA A 334 46.52 48.38 5.25
C ALA A 334 46.72 49.43 4.14
N PRO A 335 46.51 50.73 4.44
CA PRO A 335 46.80 51.78 3.47
C PRO A 335 48.29 51.71 3.12
N GLU A 336 48.57 51.59 1.81
CA GLU A 336 49.92 51.69 1.27
C GLU A 336 50.53 53.02 1.73
N SER A 337 51.60 52.93 2.51
CA SER A 337 52.47 54.06 2.79
C SER A 337 53.35 54.29 1.57
N ASP A 338 53.22 55.48 0.97
CA ASP A 338 54.13 56.03 -0.03
C ASP A 338 55.60 55.81 0.37
N PHE A 339 56.41 55.22 -0.52
CA PHE A 339 57.82 55.59 -0.70
C PHE A 339 58.33 55.18 -2.10
N GLU A 340 58.87 56.20 -2.77
CA GLU A 340 59.55 56.32 -4.09
C GLU A 340 58.70 56.46 -5.36
#